data_AF-A0A7X9G2H2-F1
#
_entry.id   AF-A0A7X9G2H2-F1
#
_cell.length_a   1.000
_cell.length_b   1.000
_cell.length_c   1.000
_cell.angle_alpha   90.00
_cell.angle_beta   90.00
_cell.angle_gamma   90.00
#
_symmetry.space_group_name_H-M   'P 1'
#
loop_
_entity.id
_entity.type
_entity.pdbx_description
1 polymer ?
#
loop_
_entity_poly.entity_id
_entity_poly.type
_entity_poly.pdbx_seq_one_letter_code
_entity_poly.pdbx_strand_id
1 'polypeptide(L)'
;MDSELMQFPVQWHGRLLMHAEAADVEAAVKRIYLALGLGGATIAPGRKSSSARYVTWQVSAVVPDLATLRKLFTMLESLPGLKMLI
;
A
#
# COMPACT_ATOMS: atom_id res chain seq x y z
N MET A 1 19.87 -11.18 14.24
CA MET A 1 19.08 -10.20 13.47
C MET A 1 17.94 -9.79 14.35
N ASP A 2 18.13 -8.69 15.06
CA ASP A 2 17.20 -8.08 15.99
C ASP A 2 15.82 -7.96 15.34
N SER A 3 14.91 -8.85 15.76
CA SER A 3 13.49 -8.64 15.54
C SER A 3 13.09 -7.56 16.54
N GLU A 4 13.41 -6.29 16.22
CA GLU A 4 12.80 -5.16 16.91
C GLU A 4 11.30 -5.43 16.89
N LEU A 5 10.74 -5.71 18.07
CA LEU A 5 9.33 -5.95 18.26
C LEU A 5 8.60 -4.74 17.70
N MET A 6 8.05 -4.88 16.50
CA MET A 6 7.31 -3.83 15.82
C MET A 6 6.19 -3.41 16.77
N GLN A 7 6.35 -2.25 17.41
CA GLN A 7 5.40 -1.79 18.41
C GLN A 7 4.21 -1.19 17.68
N PHE A 8 3.04 -1.73 17.96
CA PHE A 8 1.79 -1.23 17.39
C PHE A 8 1.09 -0.30 18.40
N PRO A 9 0.38 0.75 17.95
CA PRO A 9 0.18 1.12 16.55
C PRO A 9 1.44 1.69 15.90
N VAL A 10 1.71 1.31 14.65
CA VAL A 10 2.88 1.75 13.89
C VAL A 10 2.45 2.60 12.69
N GLN A 11 3.17 3.69 12.45
CA GLN A 11 3.05 4.43 11.19
C GLN A 11 3.77 3.65 10.09
N TRP A 12 3.00 2.95 9.26
CA TRP A 12 3.51 2.19 8.13
C TRP A 12 3.56 3.06 6.87
N HIS A 13 4.63 2.90 6.09
CA HIS A 13 4.79 3.51 4.77
C HIS A 13 5.20 2.42 3.79
N GLY A 14 4.57 2.40 2.62
CA GLY A 14 4.89 1.49 1.55
C GLY A 14 4.82 2.18 0.19
N ARG A 15 5.27 1.45 -0.83
CA ARG A 15 5.23 1.88 -2.22
C ARG A 15 4.67 0.76 -3.09
N LEU A 16 3.69 1.11 -3.91
CA LEU A 16 3.13 0.21 -4.91
C LEU A 16 3.70 0.59 -6.27
N LEU A 17 4.33 -0.35 -6.96
CA LEU A 17 4.68 -0.20 -8.36
C LEU A 17 3.57 -0.84 -9.20
N MET A 18 2.73 -0.01 -9.81
CA MET A 18 1.59 -0.45 -10.61
C MET A 18 1.88 -0.26 -12.10
N HIS A 19 1.29 -1.09 -12.96
CA HIS A 19 1.23 -0.81 -14.39
C HIS A 19 0.51 0.52 -14.66
N ALA A 20 0.98 1.31 -15.62
CA ALA A 20 0.40 2.63 -15.89
C ALA A 20 -1.03 2.58 -16.44
N GLU A 21 -1.44 1.45 -17.02
CA GLU A 21 -2.80 1.20 -17.50
C GLU A 21 -3.72 0.66 -16.40
N ALA A 22 -3.21 0.42 -15.19
CA ALA A 22 -4.04 -0.03 -14.07
C ALA A 22 -5.04 1.08 -13.71
N ALA A 23 -6.32 0.82 -13.97
CA ALA A 23 -7.40 1.74 -13.66
C ALA A 23 -7.67 1.79 -12.15
N ASP A 24 -8.07 2.97 -11.67
CA ASP A 24 -8.65 3.17 -10.34
C ASP A 24 -7.82 2.68 -9.15
N VAL A 25 -6.48 2.63 -9.28
CA VAL A 25 -5.55 2.22 -8.19
C VAL A 25 -5.85 2.95 -6.89
N GLU A 26 -6.03 4.27 -6.96
CA GLU A 26 -6.32 5.10 -5.79
C GLU A 26 -7.62 4.68 -5.10
N ALA A 27 -8.69 4.45 -5.87
CA ALA A 27 -9.98 4.04 -5.34
C ALA A 27 -9.92 2.61 -4.76
N ALA A 28 -9.20 1.70 -5.41
CA ALA A 28 -9.00 0.33 -4.93
C ALA A 28 -8.26 0.31 -3.58
N VAL A 29 -7.18 1.08 -3.45
CA VAL A 29 -6.41 1.19 -2.20
C VAL A 29 -7.24 1.85 -1.09
N LYS A 30 -8.00 2.92 -1.40
CA LYS A 30 -8.91 3.55 -0.42
C LYS A 30 -9.97 2.57 0.10
N ARG A 31 -10.52 1.69 -0.76
CA ARG A 31 -11.46 0.64 -0.33
C ARG A 31 -10.80 -0.36 0.62
N ILE A 32 -9.54 -0.74 0.36
CA ILE A 32 -8.76 -1.60 1.27
C ILE A 32 -8.62 -0.93 2.65
N TYR A 33 -8.27 0.36 2.68
CA TYR A 33 -8.15 1.10 3.94
C TYR A 33 -9.46 1.17 4.72
N LEU A 34 -10.58 1.43 4.03
CA LEU A 34 -11.90 1.45 4.65
C LEU A 34 -12.28 0.06 5.21
N ALA A 35 -12.02 -1.01 4.47
CA ALA A 35 -12.31 -2.38 4.92
C ALA A 35 -11.50 -2.79 6.16
N LEU A 36 -10.30 -2.22 6.33
CA LEU A 36 -9.41 -2.47 7.47
C LEU A 36 -9.55 -1.44 8.60
N GLY A 37 -10.45 -0.45 8.47
CA GLY A 37 -10.64 0.59 9.49
C GLY A 37 -9.48 1.59 9.60
N LEU A 38 -8.67 1.75 8.55
CA LEU A 38 -7.48 2.61 8.53
C LEU A 38 -7.85 4.06 8.16
N GLY A 39 -8.65 4.72 9.01
CA GLY A 39 -9.29 6.02 8.73
C GLY A 39 -8.36 7.24 8.53
N GLY A 40 -7.05 7.09 8.71
CA GLY A 40 -6.03 8.12 8.45
C GLY A 40 -5.03 7.76 7.36
N ALA A 41 -5.28 6.69 6.61
CA ALA A 41 -4.38 6.22 5.58
C ALA A 41 -4.38 7.15 4.36
N THR A 42 -3.21 7.35 3.75
CA THR A 42 -3.05 8.19 2.58
C THR A 42 -2.48 7.39 1.42
N ILE A 43 -2.88 7.80 0.21
CA ILE A 43 -2.30 7.33 -1.04
C ILE A 43 -2.05 8.54 -1.92
N ALA A 44 -0.87 8.60 -2.53
CA ALA A 44 -0.49 9.64 -3.47
C ALA A 44 0.19 9.01 -4.69
N PRO A 45 -0.12 9.47 -5.92
CA PRO A 45 0.67 9.10 -7.08
C PRO A 45 2.07 9.69 -6.94
N GLY A 46 3.07 8.86 -7.12
CA GLY A 46 4.47 9.25 -7.17
C GLY A 46 4.95 9.41 -8.62
N ARG A 47 6.21 9.03 -8.85
CA ARG A 47 6.86 9.18 -10.16
C ARG A 47 6.39 8.11 -11.15
N LYS A 48 6.15 8.51 -12.40
CA LYS A 48 6.06 7.56 -13.53
C LYS A 48 7.46 7.03 -13.86
N SER A 49 7.56 5.77 -14.26
CA SER A 49 8.82 5.20 -14.74
C SER A 49 9.27 5.92 -16.02
N SER A 50 10.57 5.92 -16.31
CA SER A 50 11.14 6.60 -17.50
C SER A 50 10.55 6.11 -18.82
N SER A 51 10.04 4.87 -18.84
CA SER A 51 9.35 4.25 -19.99
C SER A 51 7.84 4.41 -19.98
N ALA A 52 7.27 5.16 -19.02
CA ALA A 52 5.83 5.31 -18.76
C ALA A 52 5.04 4.00 -18.56
N ARG A 53 5.71 2.85 -18.46
CA ARG A 53 5.09 1.53 -18.28
C ARG A 53 4.54 1.31 -16.88
N TYR A 54 5.10 1.99 -15.88
CA TYR A 54 4.72 1.84 -14.48
C TYR A 54 4.54 3.19 -13.79
N VAL A 55 3.68 3.21 -12.78
CA VAL A 55 3.45 4.33 -11.87
C VAL A 55 3.71 3.85 -10.46
N THR A 56 4.61 4.55 -9.77
CA THR A 56 4.83 4.30 -8.34
C THR A 56 3.80 5.09 -7.55
N TRP A 57 3.11 4.45 -6.61
CA TRP A 57 2.21 5.07 -5.66
C TRP A 57 2.80 4.97 -4.26
N GLN A 58 2.74 6.07 -3.51
CA GLN A 58 3.12 6.09 -2.11
C GLN A 58 1.87 5.86 -1.26
N VAL A 59 1.98 4.94 -0.32
CA VAL A 59 0.90 4.54 0.57
C VAL A 59 1.37 4.65 2.01
N SER A 60 0.52 5.13 2.90
CA SER A 60 0.81 5.14 4.34
C SER A 60 -0.44 4.93 5.17
N ALA A 61 -0.28 4.32 6.32
CA ALA A 61 -1.37 4.05 7.25
C ALA A 61 -0.85 3.87 8.68
N VAL A 62 -1.63 4.28 9.67
CA VAL A 62 -1.42 3.87 11.06
C VAL A 62 -2.00 2.47 11.22
N VAL A 63 -1.14 1.47 11.40
CA VAL A 63 -1.55 0.07 11.51
C VAL A 63 -1.63 -0.31 13.00
N PRO A 64 -2.77 -0.81 13.49
CA PRO A 64 -3.00 -1.04 14.92
C PRO A 64 -2.41 -2.35 15.46
N ASP A 65 -2.13 -3.33 14.59
CA ASP A 65 -1.63 -4.64 14.99
C ASP A 65 -1.05 -5.43 13.79
N LEU A 66 -0.33 -6.51 14.08
CA LEU A 66 0.31 -7.37 13.08
C LEU A 66 -0.69 -8.10 12.18
N ALA A 67 -1.88 -8.45 12.67
CA ALA A 67 -2.89 -9.13 11.86
C ALA A 67 -3.47 -8.18 10.80
N THR A 68 -3.70 -6.92 11.17
CA THR A 68 -4.10 -5.85 10.25
C THR A 68 -3.01 -5.56 9.23
N LEU A 69 -1.73 -5.54 9.65
CA LEU A 69 -0.61 -5.40 8.72
C LEU A 69 -0.59 -6.54 7.68
N ARG A 70 -0.69 -7.79 8.13
CA ARG A 70 -0.70 -8.95 7.22
C ARG A 70 -1.85 -8.90 6.23
N LYS A 71 -3.07 -8.58 6.70
CA LYS A 71 -4.24 -8.41 5.83
C LYS A 71 -4.04 -7.29 4.82
N LEU A 72 -3.47 -6.16 5.24
CA LEU A 72 -3.15 -5.04 4.36
C LEU A 72 -2.21 -5.48 3.23
N PHE A 73 -1.12 -6.17 3.55
CA PHE A 73 -0.18 -6.70 2.55
C PHE A 73 -0.89 -7.65 1.57
N THR A 74 -1.61 -8.65 2.06
CA THR A 74 -2.32 -9.62 1.21
C THR A 74 -3.33 -8.93 0.26
N MET A 75 -4.08 -7.95 0.76
CA MET A 75 -5.04 -7.21 -0.06
C MET A 75 -4.34 -6.35 -1.12
N LEU A 76 -3.27 -5.64 -0.74
CA LEU A 76 -2.47 -4.85 -1.68
C LEU A 76 -1.81 -5.72 -2.75
N GLU A 77 -1.26 -6.87 -2.38
CA GLU A 77 -0.63 -7.83 -3.29
C GLU A 77 -1.60 -8.41 -4.32
N SER A 78 -2.90 -8.47 -3.98
CA SER A 78 -3.95 -8.92 -4.89
C SER A 78 -4.42 -7.87 -5.90
N LEU A 79 -3.90 -6.63 -5.84
CA LEU A 79 -4.33 -5.57 -6.75
C LEU A 79 -3.97 -5.91 -8.21
N PRO A 80 -4.92 -5.82 -9.15
CA PRO A 80 -4.65 -6.08 -10.56
C PRO A 80 -3.66 -5.03 -11.10
N GLY A 81 -2.62 -5.52 -11.78
CA GLY A 81 -1.56 -4.67 -12.31
C GLY A 81 -0.50 -4.26 -11.29
N LEU A 82 -0.49 -4.82 -10.08
CA LEU A 82 0.64 -4.70 -9.17
C LEU A 82 1.84 -5.46 -9.72
N LYS A 83 2.97 -4.76 -9.83
CA LYS A 83 4.27 -5.37 -10.14
C LYS A 83 5.07 -5.67 -8.89
N MET A 84 5.01 -4.79 -7.89
CA MET A 84 5.81 -4.89 -6.67
C MET A 84 5.25 -4.01 -5.56
N LEU A 85 5.31 -4.50 -4.32
CA LEU A 85 5.08 -3.75 -3.08
C LEU A 85 6.42 -3.66 -2.32
N ILE A 86 6.82 -2.44 -1.93
CA ILE A 86 8.11 -2.12 -1.28
C ILE A 86 7.87 -1.36 0.01
#